data_AF-A0A7S1VG85-F1
#
_entry.id   AF-A0A7S1VG85-F1
#
_cell.length_a   1.000
_cell.length_b   1.000
_cell.length_c   1.000
_cell.angle_alpha   90.00
_cell.angle_beta   90.00
_cell.angle_gamma   90.00
#
_symmetry.space_group_name_H-M   'P 1'
#
loop_
_entity.id
_entity.type
_entity.pdbx_description
1 polymer ?
#
loop_
_entity_poly.entity_id
_entity_poly.type
_entity_poly.pdbx_seq_one_letter_code
_entity_poly.pdbx_strand_id
1 'polypeptide(L)'
;RIFQIFNYAASEWEFLFGNEYAESWVWHQESASKVISDIGDYTNGEDMIRIRWVANNGLDAAQIDFLQLEAEVVSDPTPSTPAPTGPPTTDWWLPKASDRLTWQWQLKDEIDTSLDVDIYDIDLFDTPQEIIDDLHSQDKKVICYFSAGSYEGWRPDWKMFFPSFTGDGDEKPFANKMSEWDERWLDISYIDELKPIMKYRMELAKAKRCDAVEPDNMDAYLNNEETGLSLTYSDQLEYNIFIAEAAHEVGLSVGIKNDIEQLDVLVDHFDWALNEQCFQYNECANYTEFTNVDKAVFGVEYNVAADDFCSTANAMNFSWLWKELSLGAFPRIGCIEEYP
;
A
#
# COMPACT_ATOMS: atom_id res chain seq x y z
N ARG A 1 -17.46 -4.08 9.79
CA ARG A 1 -18.84 -4.02 9.24
C ARG A 1 -18.85 -2.86 8.28
N ILE A 2 -19.56 -2.92 7.15
CA ILE A 2 -19.29 -1.99 6.05
C ILE A 2 -20.47 -1.08 5.75
N PHE A 3 -20.18 0.18 5.47
CA PHE A 3 -21.08 1.11 4.80
C PHE A 3 -20.76 1.10 3.31
N GLN A 4 -21.81 1.09 2.51
CA GLN A 4 -21.73 1.07 1.06
C GLN A 4 -22.69 2.10 0.47
N ILE A 5 -22.30 2.74 -0.62
CA ILE A 5 -23.12 3.64 -1.42
C ILE A 5 -23.56 2.91 -2.70
N PHE A 6 -24.77 3.17 -3.17
CA PHE A 6 -25.24 2.59 -4.43
C PHE A 6 -24.87 3.50 -5.60
N ASN A 7 -24.12 2.96 -6.57
CA ASN A 7 -23.89 3.58 -7.86
C ASN A 7 -25.00 3.10 -8.82
N TYR A 8 -25.86 4.01 -9.24
CA TYR A 8 -26.96 3.75 -10.16
C TYR A 8 -26.50 3.58 -11.61
N ALA A 9 -25.41 4.23 -12.02
CA ALA A 9 -24.84 4.07 -13.36
C ALA A 9 -24.28 2.66 -13.56
N ALA A 10 -23.52 2.16 -12.58
CA ALA A 10 -22.99 0.80 -12.57
C ALA A 10 -23.98 -0.25 -12.03
N SER A 11 -25.08 0.20 -11.41
CA SER A 11 -26.08 -0.67 -10.75
C SER A 11 -25.50 -1.57 -9.66
N GLU A 12 -24.53 -1.07 -8.90
CA GLU A 12 -23.79 -1.83 -7.90
C GLU A 12 -23.63 -1.08 -6.56
N TRP A 13 -23.25 -1.83 -5.53
CA TRP A 13 -22.93 -1.25 -4.22
C TRP A 13 -21.43 -1.11 -4.09
N GLU A 14 -20.99 0.14 -3.97
CA GLU A 14 -19.60 0.49 -3.76
C GLU A 14 -19.32 0.72 -2.28
N PHE A 15 -18.09 0.43 -1.86
CA PHE A 15 -17.66 0.69 -0.50
C PHE A 15 -17.63 2.20 -0.19
N LEU A 16 -17.92 2.56 1.06
CA LEU A 16 -17.72 3.90 1.61
C LEU A 16 -16.71 3.90 2.75
N PHE A 17 -16.98 3.13 3.80
CA PHE A 17 -16.09 2.94 4.95
C PHE A 17 -16.56 1.76 5.79
N GLY A 18 -15.69 1.28 6.67
CA GLY A 18 -15.97 0.12 7.52
C GLY A 18 -15.43 0.34 8.91
N ASN A 19 -16.02 -0.35 9.88
CA ASN A 19 -15.52 -0.41 11.26
C ASN A 19 -15.00 -1.81 11.60
N GLU A 20 -14.48 -2.57 10.63
CA GLU A 20 -13.92 -3.90 10.91
C GLU A 20 -12.76 -3.88 11.92
N TYR A 21 -12.06 -2.75 12.06
CA TYR A 21 -10.97 -2.57 13.04
C TYR A 21 -11.47 -2.11 14.42
N ALA A 22 -12.77 -1.84 14.57
CA ALA A 22 -13.35 -1.42 15.84
C ALA A 22 -13.40 -2.60 16.83
N GLU A 23 -12.97 -2.35 18.07
CA GLU A 23 -13.07 -3.34 19.14
C GLU A 23 -14.54 -3.65 19.46
N SER A 24 -14.81 -4.92 19.82
CA SER A 24 -16.16 -5.33 20.22
C SER A 24 -16.60 -4.60 21.50
N TRP A 25 -17.79 -4.01 21.47
CA TRP A 25 -18.42 -3.26 22.58
C TRP A 25 -17.73 -1.95 22.97
N VAL A 26 -16.88 -1.40 22.11
CA VAL A 26 -16.31 -0.07 22.25
C VAL A 26 -17.05 0.90 21.31
N TRP A 27 -17.29 2.12 21.78
CA TRP A 27 -17.84 3.17 20.91
C TRP A 27 -16.75 3.67 19.98
N HIS A 28 -16.99 3.58 18.68
CA HIS A 28 -16.10 4.09 17.65
C HIS A 28 -16.80 5.20 16.88
N GLN A 29 -16.10 6.32 16.72
CA GLN A 29 -16.49 7.37 15.80
C GLN A 29 -15.62 7.24 14.56
N GLU A 30 -16.26 7.02 13.42
CA GLU A 30 -15.58 6.92 12.13
C GLU A 30 -16.19 7.95 11.18
N SER A 31 -15.34 8.51 10.32
CA SER A 31 -15.74 9.39 9.24
C SER A 31 -14.92 9.05 8.01
N ALA A 32 -15.56 8.93 6.86
CA ALA A 32 -14.87 8.83 5.59
C ALA A 32 -15.48 9.82 4.61
N SER A 33 -14.68 10.22 3.64
CA SER A 33 -15.11 11.06 2.53
C SER A 33 -14.81 10.33 1.23
N LYS A 34 -15.77 10.38 0.31
CA LYS A 34 -15.63 9.85 -1.04
C LYS A 34 -15.80 10.99 -2.02
N VAL A 35 -14.78 11.24 -2.83
CA VAL A 35 -14.86 12.23 -3.91
C VAL A 35 -15.67 11.61 -5.04
N ILE A 36 -16.76 12.26 -5.42
CA ILE A 36 -17.67 11.81 -6.48
C ILE A 36 -17.59 12.83 -7.62
N SER A 37 -17.13 12.36 -8.78
CA SER A 37 -16.94 13.19 -9.97
C SER A 37 -18.26 13.63 -10.59
N ASP A 38 -19.24 12.72 -10.65
CA ASP A 38 -20.60 12.99 -11.09
C ASP A 38 -21.59 12.47 -10.04
N ILE A 39 -22.29 13.39 -9.36
CA ILE A 39 -23.30 13.02 -8.37
C ILE A 39 -24.48 12.28 -9.02
N GLY A 40 -24.70 12.45 -10.32
CA GLY A 40 -25.72 11.75 -11.09
C GLY A 40 -25.53 10.24 -11.13
N ASP A 41 -24.30 9.75 -10.96
CA ASP A 41 -24.04 8.30 -10.87
C ASP A 41 -24.59 7.72 -9.57
N TYR A 42 -24.79 8.53 -8.53
CA TYR A 42 -25.16 8.09 -7.18
C TYR A 42 -26.55 8.56 -6.74
N THR A 43 -27.30 9.21 -7.62
CA THR A 43 -28.69 9.58 -7.39
C THR A 43 -29.64 8.81 -8.32
N ASN A 44 -30.80 8.43 -7.81
CA ASN A 44 -31.87 7.92 -8.67
C ASN A 44 -32.65 9.06 -9.33
N GLY A 45 -33.67 8.71 -10.14
CA GLY A 45 -34.60 9.69 -10.72
C GLY A 45 -35.48 10.47 -9.74
N GLU A 46 -35.26 10.31 -8.43
CA GLU A 46 -35.89 11.07 -7.34
C GLU A 46 -34.83 11.86 -6.52
N ASP A 47 -33.60 12.00 -7.04
CA ASP A 47 -32.47 12.64 -6.38
C ASP A 47 -32.05 11.99 -5.05
N MET A 48 -32.32 10.69 -4.88
CA MET A 48 -32.03 9.94 -3.66
C MET A 48 -30.73 9.16 -3.75
N ILE A 49 -29.83 9.42 -2.81
CA ILE A 49 -28.66 8.60 -2.52
C ILE A 49 -29.08 7.40 -1.67
N ARG A 50 -28.55 6.22 -1.99
CA ARG A 50 -28.72 5.03 -1.16
C ARG A 50 -27.41 4.67 -0.49
N ILE A 51 -27.45 4.63 0.84
CA ILE A 51 -26.40 4.08 1.67
C ILE A 51 -26.98 2.85 2.36
N ARG A 52 -26.21 1.77 2.43
CA ARG A 52 -26.53 0.62 3.27
C ARG A 52 -25.39 0.34 4.22
N TRP A 53 -25.76 -0.20 5.36
CA TRP A 53 -24.85 -0.83 6.28
C TRP A 53 -25.03 -2.35 6.17
N VAL A 54 -23.92 -3.08 6.04
CA VAL A 54 -23.91 -4.54 5.90
C VAL A 54 -23.15 -5.16 7.07
N ALA A 55 -23.87 -5.96 7.86
CA ALA A 55 -23.29 -6.81 8.88
C ALA A 55 -22.78 -8.12 8.26
N ASN A 56 -21.71 -8.66 8.84
CA ASN A 56 -21.08 -9.91 8.39
C ASN A 56 -21.85 -11.17 8.82
N ASN A 57 -22.80 -11.07 9.75
CA ASN A 57 -23.73 -12.13 10.13
C ASN A 57 -24.99 -11.55 10.79
N GLY A 58 -26.05 -12.37 10.89
CA GLY A 58 -27.33 -11.96 11.50
C GLY A 58 -27.35 -11.96 13.04
N LEU A 59 -26.23 -12.25 13.71
CA LEU A 59 -26.09 -12.24 15.17
C LEU A 59 -25.40 -10.97 15.66
N ASP A 60 -24.85 -10.17 14.76
CA ASP A 60 -24.04 -9.01 15.09
C ASP A 60 -24.91 -7.80 15.44
N ALA A 61 -24.96 -7.46 16.72
CA ALA A 61 -25.70 -6.31 17.24
C ALA A 61 -24.86 -5.03 17.07
N ALA A 62 -24.77 -4.49 15.86
CA ALA A 62 -24.27 -3.14 15.70
C ALA A 62 -25.37 -2.14 16.02
N GLN A 63 -25.14 -1.28 17.00
CA GLN A 63 -25.99 -0.13 17.28
C GLN A 63 -25.36 1.07 16.59
N ILE A 64 -26.00 1.53 15.51
CA ILE A 64 -25.69 2.82 14.91
C ILE A 64 -26.42 3.87 15.73
N ASP A 65 -25.70 4.55 16.61
CA ASP A 65 -26.25 5.62 17.44
C ASP A 65 -26.37 6.94 16.67
N PHE A 66 -25.38 7.22 15.80
CA PHE A 66 -25.34 8.41 14.99
C PHE A 66 -24.79 8.08 13.60
N LEU A 67 -25.50 8.55 12.57
CA LEU A 67 -25.03 8.53 11.19
C LEU A 67 -25.28 9.92 10.61
N GLN A 68 -24.22 10.54 10.12
CA GLN A 68 -24.29 11.80 9.42
C GLN A 68 -23.76 11.62 8.02
N LEU A 69 -24.49 12.17 7.05
CA LEU A 69 -24.02 12.32 5.69
C LEU A 69 -23.86 13.81 5.44
N GLU A 70 -22.63 14.23 5.19
CA GLU A 70 -22.33 15.58 4.73
C GLU A 70 -21.98 15.51 3.25
N ALA A 71 -22.64 16.35 2.46
CA ALA A 71 -22.31 16.55 1.05
C ALA A 71 -21.82 17.98 0.90
N GLU A 72 -20.56 18.14 0.52
CA GLU A 72 -19.98 19.44 0.21
C GLU A 72 -19.80 19.55 -1.31
N VAL A 73 -20.31 20.65 -1.88
CA VAL A 73 -20.00 20.97 -3.28
C VAL A 73 -18.60 21.54 -3.31
N VAL A 74 -17.64 20.73 -3.71
CA VAL A 74 -16.27 21.19 -4.00
C VAL A 74 -16.34 21.96 -5.32
N SER A 75 -16.52 23.28 -5.24
CA SER A 75 -16.51 24.12 -6.45
C SER A 75 -15.12 24.10 -7.05
N ASP A 76 -15.03 23.68 -8.31
CA ASP A 76 -13.84 23.78 -9.14
C ASP A 76 -13.19 25.17 -8.96
N PRO A 77 -11.91 25.29 -8.61
CA PRO A 77 -11.28 26.60 -8.48
C PRO A 77 -11.35 27.29 -9.85
N THR A 78 -12.17 28.34 -9.91
CA THR A 78 -12.35 29.20 -11.09
C THR A 78 -11.01 29.40 -11.82
N PRO A 79 -10.91 29.15 -13.14
CA PRO A 79 -9.66 29.29 -13.85
C PRO A 79 -9.28 30.76 -13.91
N SER A 80 -8.34 31.15 -13.06
CA SER A 80 -7.57 32.37 -13.21
C SER A 80 -6.20 31.97 -13.75
N THR A 81 -5.84 32.48 -14.93
CA THR A 81 -4.57 32.20 -15.61
C THR A 81 -3.92 33.52 -16.02
N PRO A 82 -2.58 33.68 -16.03
CA PRO A 82 -1.48 32.84 -15.48
C PRO A 82 -0.68 33.61 -14.38
N ALA A 83 0.23 33.06 -13.57
CA ALA A 83 1.12 31.90 -13.65
C ALA A 83 1.42 31.37 -12.22
N PRO A 84 1.96 30.13 -12.09
CA PRO A 84 3.42 30.05 -12.00
C PRO A 84 3.99 29.03 -12.99
N THR A 85 5.16 29.36 -13.52
CA THR A 85 6.08 28.43 -14.17
C THR A 85 6.82 27.66 -13.08
N GLY A 86 6.13 26.71 -12.46
CA GLY A 86 6.70 25.67 -11.61
C GLY A 86 6.04 24.33 -11.93
N PRO A 87 6.75 23.20 -11.81
CA PRO A 87 6.11 21.89 -11.88
C PRO A 87 4.99 21.78 -10.82
N PRO A 88 3.94 20.97 -11.05
CA PRO A 88 2.90 20.74 -10.06
C PRO A 88 3.55 20.34 -8.73
N THR A 89 3.16 21.01 -7.63
CA THR A 89 3.57 20.60 -6.29
C THR A 89 2.83 19.31 -5.97
N THR A 90 3.54 18.20 -5.87
CA THR A 90 3.02 16.94 -5.35
C THR A 90 2.62 17.11 -3.88
N ASP A 91 1.41 16.70 -3.53
CA ASP A 91 0.82 16.86 -2.19
C ASP A 91 1.16 15.69 -1.24
N TRP A 92 1.99 14.73 -1.68
CA TRP A 92 2.46 13.58 -0.90
C TRP A 92 3.97 13.62 -0.66
N TRP A 93 4.43 12.79 0.28
CA TRP A 93 5.83 12.70 0.65
C TRP A 93 6.68 12.09 -0.48
N LEU A 94 7.82 12.71 -0.78
CA LEU A 94 8.76 12.26 -1.80
C LEU A 94 10.15 12.09 -1.16
N PRO A 95 10.51 10.88 -0.69
CA PRO A 95 11.81 10.65 -0.08
C PRO A 95 12.92 10.69 -1.14
N LYS A 96 13.99 11.43 -0.86
CA LYS A 96 15.11 11.56 -1.79
C LYS A 96 16.27 10.66 -1.43
N ALA A 97 17.00 10.22 -2.45
CA ALA A 97 18.27 9.51 -2.23
C ALA A 97 19.26 10.37 -1.43
N SER A 98 19.29 11.68 -1.70
CA SER A 98 20.13 12.63 -1.00
C SER A 98 19.74 12.90 0.46
N ASP A 99 18.53 12.52 0.89
CA ASP A 99 18.09 12.67 2.28
C ASP A 99 18.78 11.66 3.23
N ARG A 100 19.26 10.53 2.69
CA ARG A 100 19.94 9.46 3.45
C ARG A 100 19.14 9.02 4.69
N LEU A 101 17.86 8.73 4.47
CA LEU A 101 16.90 8.40 5.53
C LEU A 101 17.22 7.04 6.17
N THR A 102 17.32 7.03 7.48
CA THR A 102 17.41 5.83 8.31
C THR A 102 16.01 5.24 8.50
N TRP A 103 15.89 3.92 8.61
CA TRP A 103 14.57 3.30 8.63
C TRP A 103 14.53 1.97 9.37
N GLN A 104 13.34 1.58 9.82
CA GLN A 104 13.05 0.27 10.39
C GLN A 104 11.95 -0.39 9.59
N TRP A 105 12.18 -1.64 9.17
CA TRP A 105 11.15 -2.49 8.59
C TRP A 105 10.74 -3.54 9.63
N GLN A 106 9.48 -3.53 10.06
CA GLN A 106 8.98 -4.48 11.04
C GLN A 106 7.53 -4.86 10.72
N LEU A 107 7.32 -6.07 10.23
CA LEU A 107 6.00 -6.58 9.81
C LEU A 107 5.41 -7.60 10.79
N LYS A 108 6.14 -7.95 11.85
CA LYS A 108 5.73 -8.95 12.85
C LYS A 108 5.97 -8.48 14.28
N ASP A 109 5.27 -9.17 15.18
CA ASP A 109 5.26 -8.93 16.63
C ASP A 109 4.80 -7.50 16.99
N GLU A 110 4.93 -7.13 18.25
CA GLU A 110 4.66 -5.77 18.71
C GLU A 110 5.72 -4.80 18.12
N ILE A 111 5.28 -3.74 17.46
CA ILE A 111 6.16 -2.75 16.84
C ILE A 111 7.01 -2.06 17.90
N ASP A 112 8.33 -2.17 17.79
CA ASP A 112 9.26 -1.46 18.69
C ASP A 112 9.45 -0.03 18.20
N THR A 113 8.79 0.93 18.86
CA THR A 113 8.86 2.37 18.49
C THR A 113 10.05 3.10 19.10
N SER A 114 11.01 2.40 19.73
CA SER A 114 12.12 3.02 20.47
C SER A 114 13.35 3.34 19.62
N LEU A 115 13.42 2.86 18.37
CA LEU A 115 14.55 3.14 17.48
C LEU A 115 14.50 4.60 16.99
N ASP A 116 15.64 5.28 17.08
CA ASP A 116 15.83 6.63 16.56
C ASP A 116 16.17 6.62 15.07
N VAL A 117 15.20 6.18 14.25
CA VAL A 117 15.28 6.15 12.78
C VAL A 117 14.35 7.19 12.17
N ASP A 118 14.45 7.56 10.90
CA ASP A 118 13.56 8.54 10.27
C ASP A 118 12.20 7.94 9.89
N ILE A 119 12.19 6.66 9.50
CA ILE A 119 11.03 5.98 8.91
C ILE A 119 10.75 4.64 9.60
N TYR A 120 9.47 4.31 9.75
CA TYR A 120 9.00 2.96 10.06
C TYR A 120 8.15 2.42 8.93
N ASP A 121 8.49 1.24 8.43
CA ASP A 121 7.69 0.44 7.51
C ASP A 121 7.05 -0.72 8.27
N ILE A 122 5.72 -0.70 8.35
CA ILE A 122 4.90 -1.51 9.26
C ILE A 122 3.65 -2.04 8.57
N ASP A 123 3.11 -3.14 9.08
CA ASP A 123 1.94 -3.79 8.48
C ASP A 123 0.68 -2.88 8.55
N LEU A 124 0.02 -2.67 7.40
CA LEU A 124 -1.17 -1.83 7.28
C LEU A 124 -2.33 -2.30 8.16
N PHE A 125 -2.55 -3.61 8.25
CA PHE A 125 -3.75 -4.16 8.92
C PHE A 125 -3.49 -4.43 10.39
N ASP A 126 -2.33 -5.01 10.71
CA ASP A 126 -2.04 -5.56 12.02
C ASP A 126 -1.53 -4.49 12.99
N THR A 127 -1.00 -3.36 12.48
CA THR A 127 -0.53 -2.27 13.34
C THR A 127 -1.68 -1.39 13.83
N PRO A 128 -1.92 -1.22 15.15
CA PRO A 128 -2.96 -0.33 15.66
C PRO A 128 -2.73 1.15 15.31
N GLN A 129 -3.80 1.94 15.19
CA GLN A 129 -3.72 3.39 14.92
C GLN A 129 -2.85 4.14 15.94
N GLU A 130 -2.93 3.75 17.21
CA GLU A 130 -2.17 4.37 18.30
C GLU A 130 -0.65 4.28 18.11
N ILE A 131 -0.15 3.24 17.45
CA ILE A 131 1.27 3.10 17.13
C ILE A 131 1.67 4.09 16.03
N ILE A 132 0.84 4.26 14.99
CA ILE A 132 1.09 5.23 13.91
C ILE A 132 1.07 6.65 14.47
N ASP A 133 0.09 6.96 15.33
CA ASP A 133 -0.01 8.27 15.99
C ASP A 133 1.19 8.54 16.92
N ASP A 134 1.67 7.53 17.65
CA ASP A 134 2.87 7.63 18.49
C ASP A 134 4.12 7.92 17.64
N LEU A 135 4.33 7.18 16.56
CA LEU A 135 5.44 7.41 15.62
C LEU A 135 5.40 8.82 15.03
N HIS A 136 4.23 9.29 14.57
CA HIS A 136 4.05 10.66 14.10
C HIS A 136 4.32 11.71 15.17
N SER A 137 3.97 11.43 16.44
CA SER A 137 4.26 12.34 17.55
C SER A 137 5.76 12.51 17.81
N GLN A 138 6.56 11.54 17.34
CA GLN A 138 8.01 11.51 17.36
C GLN A 138 8.64 12.02 16.04
N ASP A 139 7.84 12.66 15.17
CA ASP A 139 8.25 13.19 13.86
C ASP A 139 8.77 12.12 12.88
N LYS A 140 8.35 10.86 13.08
CA LYS A 140 8.70 9.74 12.20
C LYS A 140 7.76 9.69 11.00
N LYS A 141 8.27 9.20 9.87
CA LYS A 141 7.45 8.83 8.70
C LYS A 141 6.99 7.40 8.80
N VAL A 142 5.75 7.13 8.38
CA VAL A 142 5.16 5.79 8.39
C VAL A 142 4.86 5.31 6.98
N ILE A 143 5.47 4.20 6.60
CA ILE A 143 5.16 3.41 5.41
C ILE A 143 4.27 2.25 5.86
N CYS A 144 3.19 1.99 5.13
CA CYS A 144 2.27 0.89 5.42
C CYS A 144 2.36 -0.21 4.37
N TYR A 145 2.86 -1.38 4.80
CA TYR A 145 2.94 -2.59 4.01
C TYR A 145 1.58 -3.23 3.77
N PHE A 146 1.36 -3.71 2.55
CA PHE A 146 0.36 -4.72 2.24
C PHE A 146 0.76 -5.50 1.00
N SER A 147 0.33 -6.76 0.84
CA SER A 147 0.58 -7.47 -0.42
C SER A 147 -0.36 -7.01 -1.53
N ALA A 148 0.17 -6.57 -2.67
CA ALA A 148 -0.62 -6.21 -3.85
C ALA A 148 -0.67 -7.33 -4.89
N GLY A 149 0.31 -8.23 -4.91
CA GLY A 149 0.36 -9.36 -5.85
C GLY A 149 -0.03 -10.72 -5.27
N SER A 150 -0.33 -10.79 -3.97
CA SER A 150 -0.77 -12.03 -3.32
C SER A 150 -2.07 -11.85 -2.50
N TYR A 151 -2.77 -12.96 -2.37
CA TYR A 151 -3.88 -13.17 -1.46
C TYR A 151 -3.37 -13.77 -0.16
N GLU A 152 -3.61 -13.04 0.92
CA GLU A 152 -3.34 -13.43 2.30
C GLU A 152 -4.67 -13.77 2.99
N GLY A 153 -4.94 -15.06 3.21
CA GLY A 153 -6.28 -15.52 3.64
C GLY A 153 -6.72 -15.05 5.03
N TRP A 154 -5.78 -14.58 5.85
CA TRP A 154 -6.03 -14.00 7.18
C TRP A 154 -6.47 -12.53 7.13
N ARG A 155 -6.29 -11.82 6.00
CA ARG A 155 -6.70 -10.41 5.90
C ARG A 155 -8.22 -10.27 5.97
N PRO A 156 -8.75 -9.23 6.62
CA PRO A 156 -10.19 -9.12 6.86
C PRO A 156 -10.99 -8.68 5.63
N ASP A 157 -10.33 -8.07 4.65
CA ASP A 157 -10.93 -7.35 3.53
C ASP A 157 -11.37 -8.24 2.37
N TRP A 158 -10.67 -9.34 2.10
CA TRP A 158 -10.91 -10.15 0.90
C TRP A 158 -12.36 -10.66 0.79
N LYS A 159 -13.03 -10.97 1.91
CA LYS A 159 -14.43 -11.43 1.92
C LYS A 159 -15.40 -10.37 1.43
N MET A 160 -15.01 -9.10 1.51
CA MET A 160 -15.79 -7.96 1.04
C MET A 160 -15.83 -7.93 -0.49
N PHE A 161 -14.70 -8.21 -1.13
CA PHE A 161 -14.52 -8.09 -2.58
C PHE A 161 -14.75 -9.42 -3.30
N PHE A 162 -14.47 -10.54 -2.65
CA PHE A 162 -14.61 -11.89 -3.19
C PHE A 162 -15.48 -12.78 -2.29
N PRO A 163 -16.77 -12.44 -2.05
CA PRO A 163 -17.62 -13.14 -1.08
C PRO A 163 -17.96 -14.58 -1.47
N SER A 164 -17.80 -14.95 -2.75
CA SER A 164 -18.01 -16.32 -3.23
C SER A 164 -16.76 -17.19 -3.16
N PHE A 165 -15.59 -16.58 -2.98
CA PHE A 165 -14.34 -17.31 -2.91
C PHE A 165 -14.22 -18.04 -1.57
N THR A 166 -13.80 -19.31 -1.63
CA THR A 166 -13.73 -20.19 -0.45
C THR A 166 -12.33 -20.32 0.14
N GLY A 167 -11.31 -19.71 -0.48
CA GLY A 167 -9.90 -19.81 -0.09
C GLY A 167 -9.11 -20.91 -0.81
N ASP A 168 -9.79 -21.96 -1.28
CA ASP A 168 -9.13 -23.17 -1.83
C ASP A 168 -9.46 -23.44 -3.32
N GLY A 169 -10.23 -22.57 -3.98
CA GLY A 169 -10.60 -22.70 -5.41
C GLY A 169 -9.61 -22.06 -6.38
N ASP A 170 -9.66 -22.40 -7.67
CA ASP A 170 -8.87 -21.81 -8.78
C ASP A 170 -9.59 -20.64 -9.47
N GLU A 171 -10.55 -20.05 -8.76
CA GLU A 171 -11.36 -18.94 -9.23
C GLU A 171 -10.50 -17.69 -9.43
N LYS A 172 -10.66 -17.02 -10.56
CA LYS A 172 -10.01 -15.72 -10.79
C LYS A 172 -10.57 -14.68 -9.81
N PRO A 173 -9.73 -13.75 -9.28
CA PRO A 173 -8.34 -13.50 -9.67
C PRO A 173 -7.30 -14.31 -8.87
N PHE A 174 -7.65 -15.42 -8.20
CA PHE A 174 -6.71 -16.21 -7.41
C PHE A 174 -5.95 -17.23 -8.26
N ALA A 175 -4.62 -17.27 -8.11
CA ALA A 175 -3.73 -18.20 -8.80
C ALA A 175 -3.16 -19.24 -7.81
N ASN A 176 -2.00 -19.82 -8.13
CA ASN A 176 -1.39 -20.89 -7.32
C ASN A 176 -1.00 -20.44 -5.90
N LYS A 177 -0.90 -21.41 -4.99
CA LYS A 177 -0.31 -21.21 -3.66
C LYS A 177 1.19 -20.93 -3.80
N MET A 178 1.69 -19.97 -3.02
CA MET A 178 3.13 -19.74 -2.90
C MET A 178 3.77 -20.91 -2.15
N SER A 179 5.01 -21.24 -2.50
CA SER A 179 5.71 -22.38 -1.94
C SER A 179 6.23 -22.12 -0.51
N GLU A 180 6.60 -20.88 -0.21
CA GLU A 180 7.23 -20.49 1.06
C GLU A 180 6.28 -19.77 2.03
N TRP A 181 5.16 -19.27 1.52
CA TRP A 181 4.21 -18.42 2.26
C TRP A 181 2.81 -19.05 2.24
N ASP A 182 2.01 -18.86 3.30
CA ASP A 182 0.61 -19.33 3.36
C ASP A 182 -0.33 -18.42 2.55
N GLU A 183 0.10 -18.11 1.33
CA GLU A 183 -0.46 -17.11 0.45
C GLU A 183 -0.74 -17.72 -0.91
N ARG A 184 -1.44 -16.96 -1.74
CA ARG A 184 -1.69 -17.32 -3.14
C ARG A 184 -1.32 -16.16 -4.03
N TRP A 185 -0.68 -16.44 -5.15
CA TRP A 185 -0.51 -15.44 -6.19
C TRP A 185 -1.87 -14.91 -6.66
N LEU A 186 -1.92 -13.63 -7.03
CA LEU A 186 -3.04 -13.03 -7.74
C LEU A 186 -2.73 -13.04 -9.24
N ASP A 187 -3.73 -13.39 -10.05
CA ASP A 187 -3.68 -13.18 -11.48
C ASP A 187 -3.95 -11.71 -11.77
N ILE A 188 -2.87 -10.93 -11.76
CA ILE A 188 -2.90 -9.49 -11.98
C ILE A 188 -3.42 -9.08 -13.37
N SER A 189 -3.59 -10.00 -14.33
CA SER A 189 -4.27 -9.66 -15.60
C SER A 189 -5.77 -9.36 -15.42
N TYR A 190 -6.35 -9.76 -14.28
CA TYR A 190 -7.72 -9.42 -13.86
C TYR A 190 -7.72 -8.11 -13.06
N ILE A 191 -7.12 -7.07 -13.63
CA ILE A 191 -6.93 -5.77 -12.97
C ILE A 191 -8.29 -5.19 -12.53
N ASP A 192 -9.34 -5.33 -13.33
CA ASP A 192 -10.65 -4.74 -13.02
C ASP A 192 -11.31 -5.39 -11.78
N GLU A 193 -11.06 -6.67 -11.54
CA GLU A 193 -11.49 -7.37 -10.34
C GLU A 193 -10.62 -7.05 -9.11
N LEU A 194 -9.34 -6.73 -9.32
CA LEU A 194 -8.38 -6.40 -8.25
C LEU A 194 -8.40 -4.93 -7.84
N LYS A 195 -8.73 -4.03 -8.77
CA LYS A 195 -8.81 -2.57 -8.56
C LYS A 195 -9.55 -2.19 -7.27
N PRO A 196 -10.76 -2.71 -6.99
CA PRO A 196 -11.53 -2.29 -5.82
C PRO A 196 -10.85 -2.60 -4.48
N ILE A 197 -10.24 -3.80 -4.34
CA ILE A 197 -9.56 -4.18 -3.09
C ILE A 197 -8.26 -3.39 -2.90
N MET A 198 -7.52 -3.12 -3.99
CA MET A 198 -6.29 -2.35 -3.90
C MET A 198 -6.56 -0.87 -3.59
N LYS A 199 -7.56 -0.25 -4.22
CA LYS A 199 -8.00 1.11 -3.86
C LYS A 199 -8.47 1.20 -2.42
N TYR A 200 -9.22 0.20 -1.94
CA TYR A 200 -9.61 0.14 -0.52
C TYR A 200 -8.41 0.10 0.43
N ARG A 201 -7.35 -0.66 0.11
CA ARG A 201 -6.12 -0.70 0.91
C ARG A 201 -5.40 0.65 0.92
N MET A 202 -5.38 1.36 -0.21
CA MET A 202 -4.84 2.73 -0.27
C MET A 202 -5.67 3.71 0.57
N GLU A 203 -7.00 3.67 0.46
CA GLU A 203 -7.89 4.49 1.27
C GLU A 203 -7.74 4.21 2.77
N LEU A 204 -7.58 2.93 3.14
CA LEU A 204 -7.31 2.52 4.52
C LEU A 204 -5.96 3.07 5.00
N ALA A 205 -4.90 2.95 4.21
CA ALA A 205 -3.60 3.51 4.56
C ALA A 205 -3.69 5.03 4.77
N LYS A 206 -4.41 5.74 3.89
CA LYS A 206 -4.65 7.17 4.03
C LYS A 206 -5.44 7.52 5.29
N ALA A 207 -6.51 6.78 5.56
CA ALA A 207 -7.34 6.96 6.76
C ALA A 207 -6.53 6.72 8.04
N LYS A 208 -5.62 5.74 8.03
CA LYS A 208 -4.69 5.46 9.12
C LYS A 208 -3.52 6.43 9.22
N ARG A 209 -3.46 7.41 8.30
CA ARG A 209 -2.45 8.46 8.21
C ARG A 209 -1.06 7.95 7.85
N CYS A 210 -0.94 6.85 7.10
CA CYS A 210 0.34 6.48 6.51
C CYS A 210 0.85 7.61 5.60
N ASP A 211 2.16 7.83 5.57
CA ASP A 211 2.82 8.79 4.66
C ASP A 211 3.07 8.14 3.28
N ALA A 212 3.27 6.82 3.27
CA ALA A 212 3.46 6.00 2.07
C ALA A 212 2.87 4.60 2.21
N VAL A 213 2.89 3.85 1.12
CA VAL A 213 2.58 2.43 1.07
C VAL A 213 3.70 1.61 0.45
N GLU A 214 3.89 0.39 0.97
CA GLU A 214 4.74 -0.66 0.40
C GLU A 214 3.85 -1.80 -0.14
N PRO A 215 3.40 -1.73 -1.40
CA PRO A 215 2.70 -2.84 -2.05
C PRO A 215 3.68 -3.97 -2.41
N ASP A 216 3.52 -5.14 -1.82
CA ASP A 216 4.42 -6.30 -2.02
C ASP A 216 3.94 -7.25 -3.13
N ASN A 217 4.82 -8.18 -3.54
CA ASN A 217 4.61 -9.20 -4.58
C ASN A 217 4.34 -8.59 -5.97
N MET A 218 5.00 -7.48 -6.28
CA MET A 218 4.81 -6.68 -7.51
C MET A 218 5.56 -7.20 -8.74
N ASP A 219 5.98 -8.47 -8.73
CA ASP A 219 6.84 -9.12 -9.74
C ASP A 219 6.33 -10.50 -10.17
N ALA A 220 5.01 -10.74 -10.09
CA ALA A 220 4.37 -12.01 -10.42
C ALA A 220 4.73 -12.56 -11.82
N TYR A 221 4.97 -11.71 -12.83
CA TYR A 221 5.36 -12.20 -14.17
C TYR A 221 6.76 -12.83 -14.22
N LEU A 222 7.67 -12.44 -13.32
CA LEU A 222 8.97 -13.10 -13.16
C LEU A 222 8.82 -14.48 -12.50
N ASN A 223 7.68 -14.72 -11.86
CA ASN A 223 7.34 -15.94 -11.10
C ASN A 223 6.31 -16.82 -11.81
N ASN A 224 6.17 -16.73 -13.14
CA ASN A 224 5.17 -17.46 -13.94
C ASN A 224 5.10 -18.99 -13.67
N GLU A 225 6.24 -19.63 -13.41
CA GLU A 225 6.27 -21.06 -13.11
C GLU A 225 5.57 -21.38 -11.77
N GLU A 226 5.76 -20.54 -10.75
CA GLU A 226 5.13 -20.72 -9.44
C GLU A 226 3.67 -20.26 -9.48
N THR A 227 3.39 -19.09 -10.06
CA THR A 227 2.02 -18.54 -10.17
C THR A 227 1.11 -19.46 -10.98
N GLY A 228 1.67 -20.25 -11.91
CA GLY A 228 0.92 -21.08 -12.85
C GLY A 228 0.24 -20.26 -13.95
N LEU A 229 0.73 -19.05 -14.18
CA LEU A 229 0.16 -18.10 -15.14
C LEU A 229 1.07 -17.96 -16.37
N SER A 230 0.67 -17.07 -17.27
CA SER A 230 1.48 -16.65 -18.41
C SER A 230 1.42 -15.13 -18.51
N LEU A 231 1.64 -14.48 -17.37
CA LEU A 231 1.74 -13.03 -17.25
C LEU A 231 2.90 -12.52 -18.11
N THR A 232 2.66 -11.46 -18.84
CA THR A 232 3.66 -10.79 -19.65
C THR A 232 4.25 -9.60 -18.91
N TYR A 233 5.38 -9.10 -19.41
CA TYR A 233 5.92 -7.80 -18.99
C TYR A 233 4.85 -6.69 -19.02
N SER A 234 3.98 -6.68 -20.03
CA SER A 234 2.92 -5.66 -20.15
C SER A 234 1.85 -5.79 -19.08
N ASP A 235 1.49 -7.01 -18.69
CA ASP A 235 0.47 -7.25 -17.66
C ASP A 235 0.96 -6.75 -16.30
N GLN A 236 2.22 -7.03 -15.95
CA GLN A 236 2.83 -6.51 -14.73
C GLN A 236 2.96 -4.99 -14.76
N LEU A 237 3.46 -4.44 -15.87
CA LEU A 237 3.67 -3.00 -15.98
C LEU A 237 2.35 -2.24 -15.84
N GLU A 238 1.28 -2.71 -16.50
CA GLU A 238 -0.06 -2.10 -16.39
C GLU A 238 -0.57 -2.15 -14.95
N TYR A 239 -0.42 -3.28 -14.26
CA TYR A 239 -0.83 -3.42 -12.86
C TYR A 239 -0.01 -2.52 -11.92
N ASN A 240 1.32 -2.49 -12.07
CA ASN A 240 2.20 -1.69 -11.24
C ASN A 240 1.95 -0.18 -11.42
N ILE A 241 1.71 0.28 -12.66
CA ILE A 241 1.31 1.66 -12.94
C ILE A 241 -0.03 1.98 -12.27
N PHE A 242 -1.02 1.09 -12.38
CA PHE A 242 -2.30 1.27 -11.70
C PHE A 242 -2.13 1.43 -10.18
N ILE A 243 -1.29 0.61 -9.54
CA ILE A 243 -1.04 0.69 -8.10
C ILE A 243 -0.44 2.06 -7.72
N ALA A 244 0.53 2.54 -8.50
CA ALA A 244 1.11 3.86 -8.26
C ALA A 244 0.07 4.98 -8.40
N GLU A 245 -0.72 4.96 -9.47
CA GLU A 245 -1.79 5.93 -9.69
C GLU A 245 -2.83 5.91 -8.56
N ALA A 246 -3.23 4.72 -8.09
CA ALA A 246 -4.18 4.56 -6.99
C ALA A 246 -3.68 5.14 -5.66
N ALA A 247 -2.38 5.01 -5.36
CA ALA A 247 -1.78 5.64 -4.18
C ALA A 247 -1.77 7.17 -4.30
N HIS A 248 -1.40 7.69 -5.48
CA HIS A 248 -1.36 9.13 -5.76
C HIS A 248 -2.75 9.77 -5.73
N GLU A 249 -3.79 9.06 -6.20
CA GLU A 249 -5.19 9.51 -6.15
C GLU A 249 -5.66 9.88 -4.72
N VAL A 250 -5.13 9.19 -3.70
CA VAL A 250 -5.43 9.47 -2.28
C VAL A 250 -4.33 10.25 -1.56
N GLY A 251 -3.34 10.75 -2.32
CA GLY A 251 -2.24 11.56 -1.80
C GLY A 251 -1.32 10.78 -0.86
N LEU A 252 -0.95 9.56 -1.24
CA LEU A 252 0.08 8.74 -0.59
C LEU A 252 1.31 8.63 -1.49
N SER A 253 2.47 8.56 -0.87
CA SER A 253 3.69 8.11 -1.55
C SER A 253 3.64 6.60 -1.77
N VAL A 254 4.34 6.08 -2.79
CA VAL A 254 4.35 4.64 -3.11
C VAL A 254 5.72 4.16 -3.57
N GLY A 255 6.14 3.03 -3.00
CA GLY A 255 7.38 2.34 -3.35
C GLY A 255 7.15 1.19 -4.31
N ILE A 256 8.02 1.01 -5.31
CA ILE A 256 8.06 -0.25 -6.06
C ILE A 256 8.89 -1.27 -5.28
N LYS A 257 8.30 -2.44 -5.02
CA LYS A 257 8.95 -3.55 -4.35
C LYS A 257 9.49 -4.53 -5.38
N ASN A 258 10.81 -4.77 -5.35
CA ASN A 258 11.51 -5.66 -6.28
C ASN A 258 11.29 -5.27 -7.76
N ASP A 259 10.73 -6.15 -8.59
CA ASP A 259 10.44 -5.98 -10.02
C ASP A 259 11.53 -5.30 -10.87
N ILE A 260 12.74 -5.84 -10.73
CA ILE A 260 13.98 -5.19 -11.18
C ILE A 260 14.00 -4.94 -12.70
N GLU A 261 13.39 -5.83 -13.47
CA GLU A 261 13.38 -5.76 -14.94
C GLU A 261 12.53 -4.61 -15.50
N GLN A 262 11.70 -3.93 -14.68
CA GLN A 262 10.81 -2.84 -15.12
C GLN A 262 11.19 -1.46 -14.55
N LEU A 263 12.28 -1.36 -13.77
CA LEU A 263 12.61 -0.14 -13.02
C LEU A 263 12.86 1.09 -13.92
N ASP A 264 13.37 0.90 -15.14
CA ASP A 264 13.64 1.99 -16.09
C ASP A 264 12.36 2.70 -16.59
N VAL A 265 11.22 1.99 -16.57
CA VAL A 265 9.91 2.56 -16.84
C VAL A 265 9.21 2.99 -15.55
N LEU A 266 9.25 2.14 -14.52
CA LEU A 266 8.54 2.36 -13.26
C LEU A 266 9.09 3.52 -12.44
N VAL A 267 10.34 3.94 -12.67
CA VAL A 267 10.93 5.13 -12.05
C VAL A 267 10.12 6.40 -12.33
N ASP A 268 9.37 6.49 -13.44
CA ASP A 268 8.53 7.67 -13.71
C ASP A 268 7.20 7.65 -12.96
N HIS A 269 6.80 6.50 -12.40
CA HIS A 269 5.51 6.29 -11.76
C HIS A 269 5.59 6.15 -10.24
N PHE A 270 6.67 5.58 -9.71
CA PHE A 270 6.85 5.34 -8.28
C PHE A 270 7.72 6.42 -7.62
N ASP A 271 7.52 6.67 -6.33
CA ASP A 271 8.21 7.75 -5.61
C ASP A 271 9.57 7.30 -5.03
N TRP A 272 9.73 6.00 -4.80
CA TRP A 272 10.92 5.33 -4.28
C TRP A 272 10.89 3.84 -4.62
N ALA A 273 11.95 3.11 -4.28
CA ALA A 273 12.02 1.67 -4.45
C ALA A 273 12.41 0.96 -3.15
N LEU A 274 11.91 -0.25 -2.97
CA LEU A 274 12.33 -1.20 -1.93
C LEU A 274 12.84 -2.47 -2.59
N ASN A 275 13.97 -2.98 -2.14
CA ASN A 275 14.50 -4.24 -2.60
C ASN A 275 14.88 -5.19 -1.47
N GLU A 276 14.67 -6.47 -1.70
CA GLU A 276 15.28 -7.53 -0.93
C GLU A 276 16.45 -8.13 -1.70
N GLN A 277 17.61 -8.16 -1.06
CA GLN A 277 18.75 -9.01 -1.41
C GLN A 277 19.50 -8.70 -2.71
N CYS A 278 19.46 -7.48 -3.24
CA CYS A 278 20.19 -7.17 -4.47
C CYS A 278 21.71 -7.39 -4.35
N PHE A 279 22.32 -7.32 -3.17
CA PHE A 279 23.75 -7.62 -3.02
C PHE A 279 23.99 -9.12 -3.08
N GLN A 280 23.10 -9.92 -2.50
CA GLN A 280 23.16 -11.37 -2.62
C GLN A 280 23.07 -11.82 -4.08
N TYR A 281 22.18 -11.20 -4.86
CA TYR A 281 21.92 -11.60 -6.25
C TYR A 281 22.68 -10.78 -7.29
N ASN A 282 23.46 -9.77 -6.86
CA ASN A 282 24.24 -8.87 -7.72
C ASN A 282 23.38 -8.09 -8.73
N GLU A 283 22.29 -7.50 -8.24
CA GLU A 283 21.27 -6.80 -9.03
C GLU A 283 21.13 -5.31 -8.65
N CYS A 284 21.92 -4.84 -7.67
CA CYS A 284 21.80 -3.49 -7.11
C CYS A 284 22.00 -2.36 -8.13
N ALA A 285 22.72 -2.61 -9.21
CA ALA A 285 23.01 -1.60 -10.22
C ALA A 285 21.74 -1.04 -10.89
N ASN A 286 20.68 -1.85 -11.02
CA ASN A 286 19.44 -1.44 -11.67
C ASN A 286 18.66 -0.41 -10.84
N TYR A 287 18.84 -0.38 -9.53
CA TYR A 287 18.22 0.63 -8.67
C TYR A 287 18.87 2.03 -8.80
N THR A 288 19.97 2.16 -9.55
CA THR A 288 20.50 3.48 -9.88
C THR A 288 19.57 4.30 -10.77
N GLU A 289 18.61 3.68 -11.46
CA GLU A 289 17.54 4.41 -12.17
C GLU A 289 16.81 5.37 -11.21
N PHE A 290 16.54 4.94 -9.98
CA PHE A 290 15.90 5.78 -8.95
C PHE A 290 16.86 6.83 -8.38
N THR A 291 18.08 6.43 -7.97
CA THR A 291 19.00 7.40 -7.34
C THR A 291 19.55 8.44 -8.31
N ASN A 292 19.63 8.14 -9.62
CA ASN A 292 20.02 9.10 -10.65
C ASN A 292 19.00 10.25 -10.80
N VAL A 293 17.74 10.03 -10.46
CA VAL A 293 16.69 11.05 -10.39
C VAL A 293 16.35 11.49 -8.96
N ASP A 294 17.26 11.20 -8.03
CA ASP A 294 17.20 11.57 -6.61
C ASP A 294 15.99 10.99 -5.86
N LYS A 295 15.48 9.82 -6.28
CA LYS A 295 14.46 9.06 -5.53
C LYS A 295 15.12 8.06 -4.58
N ALA A 296 14.58 7.93 -3.38
CA ALA A 296 15.13 7.02 -2.37
C ALA A 296 15.06 5.55 -2.81
N VAL A 297 16.05 4.78 -2.36
CA VAL A 297 16.10 3.32 -2.51
C VAL A 297 16.35 2.73 -1.12
N PHE A 298 15.34 2.03 -0.62
CA PHE A 298 15.43 1.24 0.60
C PHE A 298 15.74 -0.20 0.24
N GLY A 299 16.37 -0.94 1.15
CA GLY A 299 16.43 -2.39 0.98
C GLY A 299 17.12 -3.13 2.10
N VAL A 300 17.11 -4.45 2.01
CA VAL A 300 17.53 -5.34 3.10
C VAL A 300 18.32 -6.54 2.58
N GLU A 301 19.32 -6.95 3.34
CA GLU A 301 19.97 -8.26 3.22
C GLU A 301 19.63 -9.15 4.41
N TYR A 302 19.49 -10.45 4.15
CA TYR A 302 19.27 -11.46 5.19
C TYR A 302 20.48 -12.38 5.42
N ASN A 303 21.20 -12.72 4.33
CA ASN A 303 22.24 -13.75 4.38
C ASN A 303 23.66 -13.21 4.16
N VAL A 304 23.80 -12.03 3.56
CA VAL A 304 25.10 -11.37 3.36
C VAL A 304 25.47 -10.60 4.63
N ALA A 305 26.73 -10.64 5.06
CA ALA A 305 27.15 -9.91 6.25
C ALA A 305 27.15 -8.39 5.98
N ALA A 306 26.71 -7.58 6.94
CA ALA A 306 26.66 -6.12 6.82
C ALA A 306 28.01 -5.49 6.41
N ASP A 307 29.12 -6.02 6.94
CA ASP A 307 30.49 -5.59 6.59
C ASP A 307 30.80 -5.71 5.08
N ASP A 308 30.14 -6.62 4.37
CA ASP A 308 30.41 -6.89 2.96
C ASP A 308 29.65 -5.95 2.01
N PHE A 309 28.53 -5.37 2.44
CA PHE A 309 27.69 -4.56 1.55
C PHE A 309 27.45 -3.11 2.03
N CYS A 310 27.48 -2.81 3.33
CA CYS A 310 27.02 -1.51 3.84
C CYS A 310 27.81 -0.32 3.27
N SER A 311 29.13 -0.42 3.17
CA SER A 311 29.93 0.67 2.56
C SER A 311 29.58 0.90 1.09
N THR A 312 29.25 -0.16 0.35
CA THR A 312 28.84 -0.06 -1.05
C THR A 312 27.45 0.54 -1.17
N ALA A 313 26.48 0.09 -0.36
CA ALA A 313 25.14 0.66 -0.30
C ALA A 313 25.18 2.17 0.00
N ASN A 314 25.95 2.57 1.02
CA ASN A 314 26.11 3.97 1.39
C ASN A 314 26.73 4.82 0.28
N ALA A 315 27.67 4.26 -0.49
CA ALA A 315 28.28 4.93 -1.65
C ALA A 315 27.33 5.07 -2.85
N MET A 316 26.30 4.22 -2.94
CA MET A 316 25.23 4.28 -3.93
C MET A 316 24.06 5.18 -3.51
N ASN A 317 24.13 5.81 -2.33
CA ASN A 317 23.01 6.51 -1.67
C ASN A 317 21.79 5.63 -1.43
N PHE A 318 22.02 4.35 -1.12
CA PHE A 318 20.96 3.44 -0.69
C PHE A 318 20.81 3.46 0.83
N SER A 319 19.58 3.40 1.30
CA SER A 319 19.22 3.24 2.71
C SER A 319 19.03 1.76 3.01
N TRP A 320 20.08 1.07 3.44
CA TRP A 320 20.08 -0.39 3.53
C TRP A 320 20.11 -0.95 4.95
N LEU A 321 19.46 -2.10 5.13
CA LEU A 321 19.40 -2.85 6.38
C LEU A 321 20.05 -4.24 6.24
N TRP A 322 20.56 -4.76 7.34
CA TRP A 322 20.64 -6.20 7.56
C TRP A 322 19.58 -6.60 8.59
N LYS A 323 18.82 -7.67 8.33
CA LYS A 323 17.78 -8.19 9.23
C LYS A 323 17.69 -9.72 9.20
N GLU A 324 16.91 -10.29 10.12
CA GLU A 324 16.36 -11.65 9.96
C GLU A 324 15.09 -11.64 9.10
N LEU A 325 14.87 -12.72 8.34
CA LEU A 325 13.71 -12.89 7.44
C LEU A 325 12.35 -12.84 8.18
N SER A 326 12.35 -13.03 9.50
CA SER A 326 11.14 -12.90 10.31
C SER A 326 10.58 -11.47 10.33
N LEU A 327 11.40 -10.46 9.99
CA LEU A 327 11.04 -9.04 10.01
C LEU A 327 10.45 -8.57 11.36
N GLY A 328 10.99 -9.12 12.46
CA GLY A 328 10.79 -8.58 13.81
C GLY A 328 11.64 -7.34 14.06
N ALA A 329 11.57 -6.81 15.29
CA ALA A 329 12.32 -5.62 15.69
C ALA A 329 13.85 -5.80 15.53
N PHE A 330 14.36 -6.95 16.01
CA PHE A 330 15.79 -7.27 16.08
C PHE A 330 16.06 -8.73 15.67
N PRO A 331 17.30 -9.07 15.24
CA PRO A 331 18.44 -8.17 15.05
C PRO A 331 18.27 -7.24 13.82
N ARG A 332 18.90 -6.06 13.90
CA ARG A 332 18.87 -5.02 12.87
C ARG A 332 20.24 -4.34 12.81
N ILE A 333 20.74 -4.09 11.60
CA ILE A 333 21.87 -3.19 11.36
C ILE A 333 21.47 -2.21 10.27
N GLY A 334 21.48 -0.92 10.57
CA GLY A 334 21.25 0.14 9.58
C GLY A 334 22.59 0.65 9.02
N CYS A 335 22.81 0.52 7.72
CA CYS A 335 24.11 0.87 7.12
C CYS A 335 24.47 2.34 7.30
N ILE A 336 23.50 3.26 7.24
CA ILE A 336 23.76 4.70 7.36
C ILE A 336 24.24 5.06 8.78
N GLU A 337 23.71 4.37 9.79
CA GLU A 337 23.98 4.66 11.20
C GLU A 337 25.27 3.99 11.67
N GLU A 338 25.51 2.75 11.21
CA GLU A 338 26.59 1.89 11.71
C GLU A 338 27.86 1.92 10.83
N TYR A 339 27.75 2.37 9.57
CA TYR A 339 28.87 2.42 8.60
C TYR A 339 29.00 3.80 7.91
N PRO A 340 29.15 4.90 8.68
CA PRO A 340 29.08 6.27 8.16
C PRO A 340 30.17 6.69 7.18
#